data_AF-A0A1H0H4W0-F1
#
_entry.id   AF-A0A1H0H4W0-F1
#
_cell.length_a   1.000
_cell.length_b   1.000
_cell.length_c   1.000
_cell.angle_alpha   90.00
_cell.angle_beta   90.00
_cell.angle_gamma   90.00
#
_symmetry.space_group_name_H-M   'P 1'
#
loop_
_entity.id
_entity.type
_entity.pdbx_description
1 polymer ?
#
loop_
_entity_poly.entity_id
_entity_poly.type
_entity_poly.pdbx_seq_one_letter_code
_entity_poly.pdbx_strand_id
1 'polypeptide(L)'
;MSVPAQRPPAADPDGTLPSTGGGDLVAAAQVCTPPPRDYRPEIGDAALEEALAGRPAEAPLALKVRLPFCRQACRFCASRRVPSRDSRQAEPYLSRLDREMVLARRRLTGLPAVTRLHWGGGAPAFLALDQMSDLFDRLDARFGLSGARERDFSIELDPREADMLTLRHLQALGFNRLTLGVAELDPRVQQAINRVQPRALTEALVDEADRLGFRELTLSVMLGLPFQTPAGLADTLEQLIAMAPARIRLTRYDHHPERHPDQRAIHRDWLPDAASRGRLVAEARQRLAAAGYVHVGLGLHARPDDRLARALADATLGHGPLGFSAGPAGDLLGLGVGATTRLGDLWVRNAEALGDYEAALDAGRLPTAAGCRLDDAGHRRRAILEGLLGGQGLPREETIGEGLPALLAEGLMERLGETLRLTEAGRWRLPRVLEGLGVLPKA
;
A
#
# COMPACT_ATOMS: atom_id res chain seq x y z
N MET A 1 -37.60 -9.67 -29.20
CA MET A 1 -37.33 -8.26 -28.87
C MET A 1 -35.98 -8.21 -28.17
N SER A 2 -34.93 -7.91 -28.94
CA SER A 2 -33.54 -7.98 -28.51
C SER A 2 -33.16 -6.68 -27.80
N VAL A 3 -32.72 -6.78 -26.54
CA VAL A 3 -32.16 -5.67 -25.79
C VAL A 3 -30.71 -5.46 -26.28
N PRO A 4 -30.30 -4.25 -26.70
CA PRO A 4 -28.95 -4.04 -27.21
C PRO A 4 -27.92 -4.09 -26.07
N ALA A 5 -26.82 -4.79 -26.32
CA ALA A 5 -25.65 -4.80 -25.44
C ALA A 5 -25.07 -3.39 -25.32
N GLN A 6 -25.07 -2.84 -24.11
CA GLN A 6 -24.40 -1.57 -23.81
C GLN A 6 -22.88 -1.79 -23.85
N ARG A 7 -22.21 -1.02 -24.70
CA ARG A 7 -20.75 -0.87 -24.74
C ARG A 7 -20.21 -0.48 -23.35
N PRO A 8 -19.07 -1.03 -22.90
CA PRO A 8 -18.41 -0.51 -21.69
C PRO A 8 -18.03 0.97 -21.90
N PRO A 9 -18.14 1.83 -20.87
CA PRO A 9 -17.76 3.22 -21.00
C PRO A 9 -16.26 3.33 -21.30
N ALA A 10 -15.92 4.18 -22.27
CA ALA A 10 -14.55 4.55 -22.57
C ALA A 10 -13.89 5.18 -21.33
N ALA A 11 -12.62 4.87 -21.10
CA ALA A 11 -11.81 5.54 -20.10
C ALA A 11 -11.79 7.04 -20.40
N ASP A 12 -12.15 7.84 -19.39
CA ASP A 12 -12.13 9.29 -19.44
C ASP A 12 -10.69 9.80 -19.70
N PRO A 13 -10.41 10.47 -20.83
CA PRO A 13 -9.07 10.94 -21.18
C PRO A 13 -8.64 12.19 -20.40
N ASP A 14 -9.57 12.90 -19.74
CA ASP A 14 -9.28 14.15 -19.02
C ASP A 14 -9.33 13.93 -17.50
N GLY A 15 -8.28 13.29 -16.98
CA GLY A 15 -8.00 13.18 -15.55
C GLY A 15 -7.65 14.51 -14.89
N THR A 16 -8.56 15.49 -14.90
CA THR A 16 -8.42 16.73 -14.14
C THR A 16 -8.63 16.42 -12.65
N LEU A 17 -7.50 16.28 -11.95
CA LEU A 17 -7.44 16.29 -10.49
C LEU A 17 -7.94 17.67 -10.01
N PRO A 18 -8.90 17.76 -9.08
CA PRO A 18 -9.16 19.03 -8.41
C PRO A 18 -7.94 19.35 -7.55
N SER A 19 -7.08 20.20 -8.08
CA SER A 19 -6.01 20.89 -7.37
C SER A 19 -6.59 22.02 -6.52
N THR A 20 -5.86 22.37 -5.46
CA THR A 20 -6.10 23.46 -4.49
C THR A 20 -6.90 23.10 -3.23
N GLY A 21 -6.21 22.44 -2.30
CA GLY A 21 -6.53 22.40 -0.87
C GLY A 21 -5.29 21.95 -0.10
N GLY A 22 -4.51 22.89 0.43
CA GLY A 22 -3.21 22.64 1.04
C GLY A 22 -3.26 21.59 2.14
N GLY A 23 -2.52 20.48 1.94
CA GLY A 23 -2.45 19.34 2.86
C GLY A 23 -2.01 18.02 2.19
N ASP A 24 -0.81 17.99 1.61
CA ASP A 24 0.32 17.03 1.75
C ASP A 24 0.18 15.53 2.09
N LEU A 25 -1.02 14.97 2.24
CA LEU A 25 -1.21 13.52 2.19
C LEU A 25 -1.55 13.11 0.76
N VAL A 26 -0.54 12.61 0.07
CA VAL A 26 -0.66 12.09 -1.29
C VAL A 26 -1.00 10.61 -1.20
N ALA A 27 -2.01 10.17 -1.93
CA ALA A 27 -2.26 8.74 -2.06
C ALA A 27 -1.08 8.11 -2.81
N ALA A 28 -0.59 6.94 -2.37
CA ALA A 28 0.50 6.24 -3.07
C ALA A 28 0.17 5.99 -4.56
N ALA A 29 -1.12 5.86 -4.90
CA ALA A 29 -1.60 5.77 -6.28
C ALA A 29 -1.35 7.03 -7.12
N GLN A 30 -1.28 8.22 -6.51
CA GLN A 30 -0.98 9.48 -7.20
C GLN A 30 0.53 9.66 -7.46
N VAL A 31 1.37 8.95 -6.71
CA VAL A 31 2.85 9.01 -6.82
C VAL A 31 3.43 7.66 -7.22
N CYS A 32 2.66 6.83 -7.92
CA CYS A 32 3.15 5.55 -8.42
C CYS A 32 3.88 5.73 -9.75
N THR A 33 4.99 5.01 -9.90
CA THR A 33 5.73 4.91 -11.17
C THR A 33 5.93 3.43 -11.49
N PRO A 34 5.46 2.94 -12.65
CA PRO A 34 4.71 3.66 -13.68
C PRO A 34 3.25 3.94 -13.25
N PRO A 35 2.65 5.08 -13.66
CA PRO A 35 1.25 5.37 -13.40
C PRO A 35 0.32 4.38 -14.14
N PRO A 36 -0.93 4.15 -13.67
CA PRO A 36 -1.82 3.16 -14.27
C PRO A 36 -2.13 3.41 -15.76
N ARG A 37 -2.10 4.67 -16.19
CA ARG A 37 -2.29 5.07 -17.60
C ARG A 37 -1.19 4.56 -18.54
N ASP A 38 -0.03 4.15 -18.02
CA ASP A 38 1.08 3.62 -18.81
C ASP A 38 0.95 2.10 -19.03
N TYR A 39 -0.03 1.46 -18.39
CA TYR A 39 -0.27 0.03 -18.56
C TYR A 39 -0.98 -0.21 -19.89
N ARG A 40 -0.56 -1.27 -20.57
CA ARG A 40 -0.94 -1.67 -21.92
C ARG A 40 -1.41 -3.14 -21.88
N PRO A 41 -2.60 -3.48 -22.41
CA PRO A 41 -3.08 -4.86 -22.42
C PRO A 41 -2.16 -5.84 -23.17
N GLU A 42 -1.38 -5.34 -24.13
CA GLU A 42 -0.44 -6.13 -24.93
C GLU A 42 0.73 -6.66 -24.09
N ILE A 43 1.03 -6.02 -22.95
CA ILE A 43 2.03 -6.47 -21.98
C ILE A 43 1.31 -7.31 -20.92
N GLY A 44 0.98 -8.54 -21.32
CA GLY A 44 0.18 -9.49 -20.54
C GLY A 44 1.00 -10.62 -19.88
N ASP A 45 0.39 -11.81 -19.82
CA ASP A 45 0.96 -13.02 -19.24
C ASP A 45 2.28 -13.45 -19.89
N ALA A 46 2.37 -13.46 -21.23
CA ALA A 46 3.60 -13.85 -21.93
C ALA A 46 4.82 -13.01 -21.51
N ALA A 47 4.64 -11.70 -21.31
CA ALA A 47 5.70 -10.81 -20.84
C ALA A 47 6.12 -11.13 -19.40
N LEU A 48 5.17 -11.49 -18.53
CA LEU A 48 5.47 -11.93 -17.17
C LEU A 48 6.19 -13.29 -17.16
N GLU A 49 5.77 -14.24 -17.98
CA GLU A 49 6.43 -15.54 -18.08
C GLU A 49 7.88 -15.42 -18.54
N GLU A 50 8.15 -14.60 -19.56
CA GLU A 50 9.49 -14.28 -20.04
C GLU A 50 10.33 -13.65 -18.93
N ALA A 51 9.78 -12.64 -18.24
CA ALA A 51 10.49 -11.95 -17.17
C ALA A 51 10.79 -12.87 -15.98
N LEU A 52 9.90 -13.80 -15.62
CA LEU A 52 10.13 -14.81 -14.59
C LEU A 52 11.23 -15.80 -15.01
N ALA A 53 11.23 -16.25 -16.26
CA ALA A 53 12.25 -17.17 -16.78
C ALA A 53 13.63 -16.52 -16.90
N GLY A 54 13.69 -15.23 -17.22
CA GLY A 54 14.92 -14.46 -17.34
C GLY A 54 15.50 -13.96 -16.00
N ARG A 55 14.85 -14.22 -14.86
CA ARG A 55 15.37 -13.77 -13.56
C ARG A 55 16.67 -14.49 -13.20
N PRO A 56 17.67 -13.79 -12.62
CA PRO A 56 18.80 -14.46 -12.01
C PRO A 56 18.34 -15.35 -10.87
N ALA A 57 18.78 -16.60 -10.86
CA ALA A 57 18.34 -17.62 -9.90
C ALA A 57 18.59 -17.25 -8.42
N GLU A 58 19.63 -16.46 -8.15
CA GLU A 58 20.03 -16.00 -6.81
C GLU A 58 19.41 -14.64 -6.42
N ALA A 59 18.66 -14.00 -7.32
CA ALA A 59 18.09 -12.69 -7.05
C ALA A 59 16.92 -12.80 -6.04
N PRO A 60 16.91 -12.01 -4.95
CA PRO A 60 15.81 -12.01 -4.00
C PRO A 60 14.47 -11.67 -4.66
N LEU A 61 13.41 -12.34 -4.22
CA LEU A 61 12.04 -12.06 -4.64
C LEU A 61 11.16 -11.86 -3.40
N ALA A 62 10.46 -10.73 -3.35
CA ALA A 62 9.40 -10.53 -2.37
C ALA A 62 8.07 -11.08 -2.92
N LEU A 63 7.18 -11.48 -2.03
CA LEU A 63 5.82 -11.92 -2.37
C LEU A 63 4.78 -10.97 -1.77
N LYS A 64 3.76 -10.62 -2.57
CA LYS A 64 2.55 -9.93 -2.10
C LYS A 64 1.33 -10.74 -2.46
N VAL A 65 0.55 -11.16 -1.47
CA VAL A 65 -0.71 -11.86 -1.67
C VAL A 65 -1.86 -10.89 -1.42
N ARG A 66 -2.70 -10.70 -2.44
CA ARG A 66 -3.93 -9.91 -2.35
C ARG A 66 -5.11 -10.84 -2.08
N LEU A 67 -5.73 -10.70 -0.92
CA LEU A 67 -6.94 -11.44 -0.51
C LEU A 67 -8.14 -10.49 -0.59
N PRO A 68 -9.14 -10.72 -1.47
CA PRO A 68 -10.18 -9.72 -1.73
C PRO A 68 -11.34 -9.74 -0.73
N PHE A 69 -11.34 -10.57 0.31
CA PHE A 69 -12.51 -10.80 1.16
C PHE A 69 -12.60 -9.84 2.34
N CYS A 70 -13.81 -9.45 2.75
CA CYS A 70 -14.07 -8.69 3.98
C CYS A 70 -15.42 -9.12 4.58
N ARG A 71 -15.58 -9.12 5.91
CA ARG A 71 -16.89 -9.38 6.53
C ARG A 71 -17.89 -8.24 6.37
N GLN A 72 -17.37 -7.01 6.24
CA GLN A 72 -18.20 -5.82 6.14
C GLN A 72 -17.68 -4.82 5.11
N ALA A 73 -18.61 -4.27 4.33
CA ALA A 73 -18.34 -3.21 3.38
C ALA A 73 -18.25 -1.83 4.09
N CYS A 74 -17.02 -1.35 4.31
CA CYS A 74 -16.77 0.01 4.80
C CYS A 74 -17.04 1.05 3.69
N ARG A 75 -17.81 2.10 3.98
CA ARG A 75 -18.27 3.08 2.97
C ARG A 75 -17.15 3.91 2.36
N PHE A 76 -16.03 4.11 3.06
CA PHE A 76 -14.90 4.89 2.55
C PHE A 76 -14.01 4.12 1.55
N CYS A 77 -14.09 2.79 1.50
CA CYS A 77 -13.08 1.97 0.88
C CYS A 77 -13.04 2.10 -0.65
N ALA A 78 -11.84 2.26 -1.20
CA ALA A 78 -11.58 2.28 -2.65
C ALA A 78 -11.14 0.91 -3.20
N SER A 79 -10.87 -0.07 -2.33
CA SER A 79 -10.41 -1.40 -2.74
C SER A 79 -11.57 -2.25 -3.27
N ARG A 80 -11.36 -2.91 -4.42
CA ARG A 80 -12.24 -3.99 -4.86
C ARG A 80 -12.20 -5.13 -3.86
N ARG A 81 -13.37 -5.56 -3.39
CA ARG A 81 -13.55 -6.56 -2.34
C ARG A 81 -14.76 -7.45 -2.61
N VAL A 82 -14.78 -8.62 -2.00
CA VAL A 82 -15.86 -9.60 -2.01
C VAL A 82 -16.42 -9.66 -0.60
N PRO A 83 -17.50 -8.92 -0.29
CA PRO A 83 -18.11 -8.96 1.04
C PRO A 83 -18.79 -10.32 1.26
N SER A 84 -18.45 -11.01 2.34
CA SER A 84 -19.05 -12.29 2.72
C SER A 84 -18.99 -12.48 4.24
N ARG A 85 -19.88 -13.29 4.81
CA ARG A 85 -19.79 -13.72 6.22
C ARG A 85 -19.28 -15.15 6.39
N ASP A 86 -19.14 -15.89 5.29
CA ASP A 86 -18.78 -17.29 5.29
C ASP A 86 -17.39 -17.47 4.67
N SER A 87 -16.42 -17.83 5.51
CA SER A 87 -15.01 -18.00 5.12
C SER A 87 -14.82 -19.12 4.10
N ARG A 88 -15.74 -20.08 3.97
CA ARG A 88 -15.71 -21.13 2.94
C ARG A 88 -15.77 -20.57 1.52
N GLN A 89 -16.31 -19.36 1.35
CA GLN A 89 -16.28 -18.67 0.05
C GLN A 89 -14.87 -18.30 -0.42
N ALA A 90 -13.86 -18.33 0.47
CA ALA A 90 -12.47 -18.16 0.06
C ALA A 90 -11.87 -19.42 -0.57
N GLU A 91 -12.38 -20.63 -0.32
CA GLU A 91 -11.75 -21.88 -0.78
C GLU A 91 -11.59 -21.96 -2.31
N PRO A 92 -12.60 -21.62 -3.13
CA PRO A 92 -12.43 -21.60 -4.59
C PRO A 92 -11.37 -20.61 -5.05
N TYR A 93 -11.22 -19.50 -4.32
CA TYR A 93 -10.19 -18.49 -4.60
C TYR A 93 -8.80 -18.98 -4.20
N LEU A 94 -8.64 -19.58 -3.02
CA LEU A 94 -7.37 -20.14 -2.56
C LEU A 94 -6.87 -21.27 -3.47
N SER A 95 -7.77 -22.11 -3.97
CA SER A 95 -7.43 -23.14 -4.95
C SER A 95 -6.89 -22.55 -6.26
N ARG A 96 -7.50 -21.46 -6.76
CA ARG A 96 -7.04 -20.77 -7.96
C ARG A 96 -5.76 -19.98 -7.73
N LEU A 97 -5.62 -19.37 -6.56
CA LEU A 97 -4.38 -18.73 -6.13
C LEU A 97 -3.22 -19.73 -6.14
N ASP A 98 -3.42 -20.98 -5.68
CA ASP A 98 -2.39 -22.02 -5.82
C ASP A 98 -2.06 -22.35 -7.27
N ARG A 99 -3.04 -22.37 -8.17
CA ARG A 99 -2.77 -22.53 -9.61
C ARG A 99 -1.93 -21.38 -10.16
N GLU A 100 -2.20 -20.14 -9.75
CA GLU A 100 -1.38 -18.98 -10.10
C GLU A 100 0.06 -19.17 -9.62
N MET A 101 0.24 -19.57 -8.36
CA MET A 101 1.56 -19.84 -7.78
C MET A 101 2.30 -20.95 -8.53
N VAL A 102 1.61 -22.03 -8.91
CA VAL A 102 2.18 -23.13 -9.72
C VAL A 102 2.62 -22.63 -11.08
N LEU A 103 1.79 -21.84 -11.79
CA LEU A 103 2.13 -21.31 -13.10
C LEU A 103 3.33 -20.36 -13.05
N ALA A 104 3.35 -19.45 -12.07
CA ALA A 104 4.48 -18.54 -11.88
C ALA A 104 5.77 -19.29 -11.51
N ARG A 105 5.69 -20.24 -10.56
CA ARG A 105 6.84 -21.00 -10.09
C ARG A 105 7.49 -21.85 -11.18
N ARG A 106 6.70 -22.41 -12.11
CA ARG A 106 7.21 -23.20 -13.25
C ARG A 106 8.15 -22.42 -14.16
N ARG A 107 8.04 -21.09 -14.19
CA ARG A 107 8.90 -20.22 -15.01
C ARG A 107 10.21 -19.89 -14.31
N LEU A 108 10.27 -19.94 -12.98
CA LEU A 108 11.49 -19.63 -12.21
C LEU A 108 12.52 -20.78 -12.32
N THR A 109 13.74 -20.45 -12.74
CA THR A 109 14.88 -21.39 -12.87
C THR A 109 15.56 -21.70 -11.53
N GLY A 110 15.41 -20.82 -10.55
CA GLY A 110 15.86 -20.95 -9.17
C GLY A 110 15.24 -19.84 -8.32
N LEU A 111 15.31 -19.96 -7.00
CA LEU A 111 14.76 -18.97 -6.09
C LEU A 111 15.41 -19.12 -4.69
N PRO A 112 16.14 -18.11 -4.17
CA PRO A 112 16.53 -18.12 -2.77
C PRO A 112 15.30 -18.05 -1.87
N ALA A 113 15.44 -18.50 -0.62
CA ALA A 113 14.34 -18.44 0.33
C ALA A 113 13.75 -17.02 0.44
N VAL A 114 12.44 -16.91 0.28
CA VAL A 114 11.71 -15.65 0.32
C VAL A 114 11.80 -15.07 1.73
N THR A 115 12.47 -13.92 1.83
CA THR A 115 12.63 -13.20 3.09
C THR A 115 11.57 -12.14 3.31
N ARG A 116 10.73 -11.82 2.30
CA ARG A 116 9.72 -10.75 2.39
C ARG A 116 8.38 -11.22 1.85
N LEU A 117 7.37 -11.21 2.70
CA LEU A 117 6.00 -11.62 2.41
C LEU A 117 5.03 -10.57 2.94
N HIS A 118 4.02 -10.24 2.15
CA HIS A 118 2.95 -9.35 2.57
C HIS A 118 1.59 -9.91 2.22
N TRP A 119 0.69 -10.00 3.20
CA TRP A 119 -0.72 -10.32 2.99
C TRP A 119 -1.57 -9.07 3.22
N GLY A 120 -2.40 -8.72 2.23
CA GLY A 120 -3.26 -7.53 2.33
C GLY A 120 -4.37 -7.52 1.29
N GLY A 121 -4.94 -6.34 1.05
CA GLY A 121 -6.02 -6.12 0.07
C GLY A 121 -7.37 -5.87 0.74
N GLY A 122 -8.10 -6.94 1.03
CA GLY A 122 -9.28 -6.94 1.90
C GLY A 122 -8.87 -7.11 3.36
N ALA A 123 -9.53 -8.01 4.07
CA ALA A 123 -9.16 -8.41 5.42
C ALA A 123 -8.64 -9.86 5.38
N PRO A 124 -7.31 -10.09 5.38
CA PRO A 124 -6.72 -11.42 5.53
C PRO A 124 -7.31 -12.28 6.66
N ALA A 125 -7.70 -11.64 7.78
CA ALA A 125 -8.40 -12.28 8.91
C ALA A 125 -9.84 -12.75 8.62
N PHE A 126 -10.31 -12.57 7.38
CA PHE A 126 -11.49 -13.25 6.87
C PHE A 126 -11.29 -14.78 6.81
N LEU A 127 -10.06 -15.21 6.49
CA LEU A 127 -9.71 -16.63 6.44
C LEU A 127 -9.81 -17.24 7.84
N ALA A 128 -10.29 -18.49 7.90
CA ALA A 128 -10.15 -19.30 9.11
C ALA A 128 -8.67 -19.70 9.32
N LEU A 129 -8.31 -20.09 10.55
CA LEU A 129 -6.92 -20.39 10.91
C LEU A 129 -6.32 -21.54 10.08
N ASP A 130 -7.12 -22.57 9.80
CA ASP A 130 -6.74 -23.67 8.91
C ASP A 130 -6.51 -23.21 7.46
N GLN A 131 -7.35 -22.29 6.96
CA GLN A 131 -7.18 -21.67 5.64
C GLN A 131 -5.91 -20.78 5.57
N MET A 132 -5.56 -20.09 6.66
CA MET A 132 -4.30 -19.35 6.76
C MET A 132 -3.10 -20.30 6.72
N SER A 133 -3.17 -21.42 7.44
CA SER A 133 -2.13 -22.45 7.43
C SER A 133 -1.96 -23.04 6.02
N ASP A 134 -3.05 -23.44 5.38
CA ASP A 134 -3.05 -24.01 4.03
C ASP A 134 -2.44 -23.02 3.00
N LEU A 135 -2.80 -21.74 3.07
CA LEU A 135 -2.21 -20.72 2.19
C LEU A 135 -0.71 -20.55 2.45
N PHE A 136 -0.29 -20.51 3.71
CA PHE A 136 1.12 -20.39 4.08
C PHE A 136 1.93 -21.60 3.60
N ASP A 137 1.43 -22.81 3.82
CA ASP A 137 2.06 -24.07 3.40
C ASP A 137 2.20 -24.15 1.88
N ARG A 138 1.18 -23.70 1.13
CA ARG A 138 1.27 -23.61 -0.34
C ARG A 138 2.33 -22.62 -0.78
N LEU A 139 2.39 -21.43 -0.17
CA LEU A 139 3.44 -20.44 -0.47
C LEU A 139 4.83 -20.99 -0.20
N ASP A 140 5.03 -21.67 0.93
CA ASP A 140 6.29 -22.33 1.28
C ASP A 140 6.64 -23.44 0.28
N ALA A 141 5.70 -24.32 -0.04
CA ALA A 141 5.90 -25.39 -1.01
C ALA A 141 6.22 -24.88 -2.43
N ARG A 142 5.72 -23.70 -2.83
CA ARG A 142 6.00 -23.13 -4.16
C ARG A 142 7.28 -22.31 -4.19
N PHE A 143 7.50 -21.47 -3.18
CA PHE A 143 8.53 -20.42 -3.24
C PHE A 143 9.65 -20.58 -2.21
N GLY A 144 9.51 -21.44 -1.20
CA GLY A 144 10.44 -21.58 -0.09
C GLY A 144 10.48 -20.32 0.77
N LEU A 145 9.78 -20.32 1.90
CA LEU A 145 9.73 -19.21 2.83
C LEU A 145 10.90 -19.29 3.82
N SER A 146 11.55 -18.15 4.07
CA SER A 146 12.68 -18.12 4.98
C SER A 146 12.26 -18.32 6.43
N GLY A 147 12.87 -19.29 7.12
CA GLY A 147 12.77 -19.44 8.58
C GLY A 147 13.64 -18.45 9.37
N ALA A 148 14.42 -17.60 8.70
CA ALA A 148 15.35 -16.68 9.37
C ALA A 148 14.62 -15.71 10.29
N ARG A 149 15.25 -15.34 11.41
CA ARG A 149 14.71 -14.39 12.39
C ARG A 149 14.44 -13.02 11.77
N GLU A 150 15.27 -12.61 10.83
CA GLU A 150 15.21 -11.26 10.25
C GLU A 150 14.22 -11.08 9.10
N ARG A 151 13.54 -12.16 8.65
CA ARG A 151 12.51 -12.13 7.61
C ARG A 151 11.50 -11.01 7.85
N ASP A 152 10.88 -10.47 6.80
CA ASP A 152 9.87 -9.42 6.86
C ASP A 152 8.53 -9.98 6.37
N PHE A 153 7.81 -10.64 7.28
CA PHE A 153 6.49 -11.21 6.99
C PHE A 153 5.44 -10.33 7.65
N SER A 154 4.64 -9.68 6.81
CA SER A 154 3.70 -8.64 7.21
C SER A 154 2.28 -8.95 6.77
N ILE A 155 1.31 -8.49 7.57
CA ILE A 155 -0.10 -8.69 7.30
C ILE A 155 -0.93 -7.47 7.71
N GLU A 156 -1.93 -7.13 6.91
CA GLU A 156 -2.94 -6.12 7.22
C GLU A 156 -4.13 -6.79 7.91
N LEU A 157 -4.60 -6.23 9.02
CA LEU A 157 -5.72 -6.77 9.80
C LEU A 157 -6.78 -5.69 10.08
N ASP A 158 -8.03 -6.13 10.02
CA ASP A 158 -9.16 -5.40 10.57
C ASP A 158 -9.33 -5.81 12.04
N PRO A 159 -9.21 -4.91 13.03
CA PRO A 159 -9.30 -5.28 14.44
C PRO A 159 -10.65 -5.89 14.87
N ARG A 160 -11.68 -5.78 14.04
CA ARG A 160 -12.99 -6.41 14.27
C ARG A 160 -13.03 -7.88 13.85
N GLU A 161 -12.04 -8.32 13.07
CA GLU A 161 -11.98 -9.63 12.44
C GLU A 161 -10.82 -10.49 12.97
N ALA A 162 -10.00 -9.95 13.86
CA ALA A 162 -8.87 -10.64 14.48
C ALA A 162 -9.02 -10.65 16.00
N ASP A 163 -8.52 -11.71 16.61
CA ASP A 163 -8.47 -11.89 18.06
C ASP A 163 -7.08 -12.41 18.50
N MET A 164 -6.95 -12.73 19.78
CA MET A 164 -5.71 -13.27 20.34
C MET A 164 -5.27 -14.59 19.68
N LEU A 165 -6.22 -15.46 19.32
CA LEU A 165 -5.90 -16.74 18.67
C LEU A 165 -5.36 -16.50 17.27
N THR A 166 -5.91 -15.51 16.57
CA THR A 166 -5.44 -15.07 15.25
C THR A 166 -3.98 -14.61 15.33
N LEU A 167 -3.63 -13.74 16.28
CA LEU A 167 -2.25 -13.25 16.41
C LEU A 167 -1.27 -14.34 16.80
N ARG A 168 -1.64 -15.25 17.72
CA ARG A 168 -0.82 -16.42 18.09
C ARG A 168 -0.56 -17.31 16.89
N HIS A 169 -1.61 -17.55 16.10
CA HIS A 169 -1.50 -18.37 14.90
C HIS A 169 -0.59 -17.72 13.85
N LEU A 170 -0.77 -16.43 13.58
CA LEU A 170 0.09 -15.68 12.65
C LEU A 170 1.55 -15.66 13.09
N GLN A 171 1.82 -15.52 14.40
CA GLN A 171 3.17 -15.61 14.94
C GLN A 171 3.77 -17.00 14.72
N ALA A 172 2.98 -18.07 14.89
CA ALA A 172 3.42 -19.45 14.66
C ALA A 172 3.73 -19.73 13.17
N LEU A 173 2.95 -19.16 12.25
CA LEU A 173 3.26 -19.14 10.81
C LEU A 173 4.49 -18.26 10.49
N GLY A 174 4.92 -17.44 11.44
CA GLY A 174 6.14 -16.66 11.33
C GLY A 174 5.96 -15.23 10.84
N PHE A 175 4.72 -14.69 10.82
CA PHE A 175 4.52 -13.25 10.69
C PHE A 175 5.14 -12.52 11.86
N ASN A 176 5.77 -11.38 11.58
CA ASN A 176 6.46 -10.59 12.59
C ASN A 176 6.22 -9.08 12.44
N ARG A 177 5.33 -8.68 11.54
CA ARG A 177 4.85 -7.31 11.41
C ARG A 177 3.35 -7.27 11.17
N LEU A 178 2.69 -6.31 11.81
CA LEU A 178 1.25 -6.11 11.70
C LEU A 178 0.92 -4.68 11.27
N THR A 179 -0.11 -4.54 10.46
CA THR A 179 -0.80 -3.27 10.22
C THR A 179 -2.25 -3.42 10.64
N LEU A 180 -2.68 -2.67 11.65
CA LEU A 180 -4.07 -2.62 12.09
C LEU A 180 -4.78 -1.43 11.44
N GLY A 181 -5.81 -1.69 10.64
CA GLY A 181 -6.65 -0.65 10.03
C GLY A 181 -7.63 -0.06 11.04
N VAL A 182 -7.26 1.03 11.71
CA VAL A 182 -8.16 1.72 12.66
C VAL A 182 -9.18 2.59 11.92
N ALA A 183 -8.72 3.29 10.88
CA ALA A 183 -9.45 4.32 10.14
C ALA A 183 -9.81 5.55 11.00
N GLU A 184 -10.58 5.39 12.07
CA GLU A 184 -11.03 6.46 12.98
C GLU A 184 -11.54 5.88 14.31
N LEU A 185 -11.39 6.61 15.42
CA LEU A 185 -11.88 6.23 16.75
C LEU A 185 -13.14 6.99 17.20
N ASP A 186 -13.45 8.13 16.57
CA ASP A 186 -14.70 8.87 16.82
C ASP A 186 -15.93 8.01 16.44
N PRO A 187 -16.83 7.68 17.40
CA PRO A 187 -18.01 6.86 17.14
C PRO A 187 -18.94 7.42 16.06
N ARG A 188 -19.07 8.75 15.95
CA ARG A 188 -19.92 9.41 14.93
C ARG A 188 -19.34 9.19 13.54
N VAL A 189 -18.02 9.32 13.40
CA VAL A 189 -17.35 9.06 12.12
C VAL A 189 -17.43 7.57 11.77
N GLN A 190 -17.19 6.69 12.73
CA GLN A 190 -17.29 5.23 12.55
C GLN A 190 -18.69 4.80 12.05
N GLN A 191 -19.76 5.36 12.62
CA GLN A 191 -21.12 5.12 12.16
C GLN A 191 -21.33 5.62 10.73
N ALA A 192 -20.87 6.84 10.42
CA ALA A 192 -21.00 7.44 9.10
C ALA A 192 -20.33 6.59 8.01
N ILE A 193 -19.22 5.93 8.34
CA ILE A 193 -18.45 5.12 7.39
C ILE A 193 -18.76 3.62 7.43
N ASN A 194 -19.75 3.19 8.22
CA ASN A 194 -20.11 1.79 8.41
C ASN A 194 -18.94 0.92 8.93
N ARG A 195 -18.22 1.42 9.95
CA ARG A 195 -17.07 0.75 10.56
C ARG A 195 -17.05 0.98 12.07
N VAL A 196 -18.09 0.52 12.77
CA VAL A 196 -18.12 0.58 14.25
C VAL A 196 -17.09 -0.40 14.82
N GLN A 197 -16.16 0.13 15.60
CA GLN A 197 -15.01 -0.56 16.16
C GLN A 197 -14.68 0.06 17.52
N PRO A 198 -15.10 -0.58 18.62
CA PRO A 198 -14.67 -0.15 19.95
C PRO A 198 -13.14 -0.12 20.06
N ARG A 199 -12.61 0.95 20.65
CA ARG A 199 -11.17 1.14 20.88
C ARG A 199 -10.51 -0.07 21.54
N ALA A 200 -11.21 -0.68 22.51
CA ALA A 200 -10.72 -1.85 23.26
C ALA A 200 -10.33 -3.04 22.38
N LEU A 201 -10.93 -3.20 21.19
CA LEU A 201 -10.53 -4.25 20.25
C LEU A 201 -9.12 -3.99 19.70
N THR A 202 -8.81 -2.74 19.35
CA THR A 202 -7.47 -2.36 18.89
C THR A 202 -6.45 -2.51 20.00
N GLU A 203 -6.77 -2.06 21.21
CA GLU A 203 -5.88 -2.17 22.38
C GLU A 203 -5.53 -3.61 22.69
N ALA A 204 -6.52 -4.50 22.75
CA ALA A 204 -6.29 -5.92 23.01
C ALA A 204 -5.35 -6.58 21.98
N LEU A 205 -5.44 -6.18 20.71
CA LEU A 205 -4.54 -6.69 19.66
C LEU A 205 -3.14 -6.06 19.74
N VAL A 206 -3.03 -4.79 20.13
CA VAL A 206 -1.72 -4.14 20.36
C VAL A 206 -0.99 -4.82 21.50
N ASP A 207 -1.66 -5.02 22.64
CA ASP A 207 -1.08 -5.66 23.82
C ASP A 207 -0.65 -7.10 23.53
N GLU A 208 -1.49 -7.87 22.83
CA GLU A 208 -1.16 -9.25 22.46
C GLU A 208 -0.03 -9.31 21.42
N ALA A 209 0.03 -8.37 20.48
CA ALA A 209 1.12 -8.30 19.52
C ALA A 209 2.48 -8.03 20.20
N ASP A 210 2.51 -7.13 21.17
CA ASP A 210 3.69 -6.85 21.99
C ASP A 210 4.12 -8.10 22.79
N ARG A 211 3.16 -8.75 23.47
CA ARG A 211 3.41 -9.98 24.24
C ARG A 211 3.97 -11.13 23.39
N LEU A 212 3.56 -11.22 22.13
CA LEU A 212 4.02 -12.23 21.18
C LEU A 212 5.35 -11.87 20.49
N GLY A 213 5.86 -10.66 20.73
CA GLY A 213 7.12 -10.18 20.17
C GLY A 213 7.02 -9.84 18.68
N PHE A 214 5.86 -9.38 18.20
CA PHE A 214 5.78 -8.80 16.86
C PHE A 214 6.73 -7.60 16.79
N ARG A 215 7.71 -7.68 15.88
CA ARG A 215 8.79 -6.69 15.78
C ARG A 215 8.25 -5.30 15.49
N GLU A 216 7.14 -5.20 14.74
CA GLU A 216 6.54 -3.91 14.39
C GLU A 216 5.03 -3.97 14.27
N LEU A 217 4.39 -2.96 14.84
CA LEU A 217 2.96 -2.73 14.74
C LEU A 217 2.71 -1.33 14.16
N THR A 218 1.91 -1.27 13.11
CA THR A 218 1.45 -0.03 12.48
C THR A 218 -0.03 0.18 12.73
N LEU A 219 -0.43 1.32 13.27
CA LEU A 219 -1.84 1.74 13.31
C LEU A 219 -2.14 2.68 12.14
N SER A 220 -3.15 2.37 11.32
CA SER A 220 -3.51 3.22 10.18
C SER A 220 -4.81 4.01 10.42
N VAL A 221 -4.74 5.31 10.16
CA VAL A 221 -5.82 6.31 10.33
C VAL A 221 -6.06 7.02 9.01
N MET A 222 -7.30 7.44 8.78
CA MET A 222 -7.69 8.15 7.58
C MET A 222 -8.08 9.61 7.89
N LEU A 223 -7.58 10.54 7.08
CA LEU A 223 -7.90 11.97 7.17
C LEU A 223 -8.88 12.38 6.09
N GLY A 224 -9.83 13.26 6.45
CA GLY A 224 -10.86 13.77 5.54
C GLY A 224 -12.16 12.97 5.57
N LEU A 225 -12.36 12.10 6.57
CA LEU A 225 -13.58 11.32 6.73
C LEU A 225 -14.78 12.19 7.15
N PRO A 226 -16.03 11.70 6.97
CA PRO A 226 -17.24 12.41 7.36
C PRO A 226 -17.24 12.82 8.84
N PHE A 227 -17.66 14.04 9.15
CA PHE A 227 -17.73 14.64 10.49
C PHE A 227 -16.40 14.85 11.21
N GLN A 228 -15.27 14.53 10.59
CA GLN A 228 -13.97 14.72 11.21
C GLN A 228 -13.66 16.21 11.39
N THR A 229 -13.17 16.58 12.57
CA THR A 229 -12.73 17.95 12.90
C THR A 229 -11.30 17.91 13.43
N PRO A 230 -10.55 19.04 13.41
CA PRO A 230 -9.20 19.07 14.00
C PRO A 230 -9.16 18.63 15.46
N ALA A 231 -10.12 19.06 16.28
CA ALA A 231 -10.22 18.63 17.68
C ALA A 231 -10.46 17.12 17.80
N GLY A 232 -11.45 16.58 17.06
CA GLY A 232 -11.72 15.14 17.09
C GLY A 232 -10.56 14.28 16.57
N LEU A 233 -9.84 14.76 15.54
CA LEU A 233 -8.63 14.10 15.07
C LEU A 233 -7.51 14.15 16.11
N ALA A 234 -7.35 15.27 16.83
CA ALA A 234 -6.38 15.37 17.91
C ALA A 234 -6.68 14.31 19.00
N ASP A 235 -7.94 14.19 19.43
CA ASP A 235 -8.37 13.17 20.39
C ASP A 235 -8.07 11.75 19.88
N THR A 236 -8.34 11.46 18.60
CA THR A 236 -8.01 10.16 18.01
C THR A 236 -6.51 9.88 18.01
N LEU A 237 -5.70 10.87 17.61
CA LEU A 237 -4.24 10.70 17.58
C LEU A 237 -3.66 10.54 18.98
N GLU A 238 -4.14 11.29 19.98
CA GLU A 238 -3.71 11.14 21.38
C GLU A 238 -3.97 9.71 21.88
N GLN A 239 -5.13 9.15 21.56
CA GLN A 239 -5.47 7.77 21.93
C GLN A 239 -4.56 6.74 21.23
N LEU A 240 -4.21 6.95 19.96
CA LEU A 240 -3.33 6.04 19.23
C LEU A 240 -1.87 6.15 19.69
N ILE A 241 -1.41 7.36 19.99
CA ILE A 241 -0.08 7.60 20.57
C ILE A 241 0.01 6.93 21.94
N ALA A 242 -1.06 6.95 22.75
CA ALA A 242 -1.11 6.28 24.04
C ALA A 242 -0.98 4.75 23.93
N MET A 243 -1.38 4.14 22.80
CA MET A 243 -1.14 2.72 22.52
C MET A 243 0.32 2.43 22.11
N ALA A 244 1.16 3.46 22.02
CA ALA A 244 2.59 3.40 21.72
C ALA A 244 3.01 2.52 20.51
N PRO A 245 2.29 2.53 19.37
CA PRO A 245 2.65 1.70 18.23
C PRO A 245 4.03 2.12 17.68
N ALA A 246 4.75 1.16 17.11
CA ALA A 246 6.01 1.45 16.43
C ALA A 246 5.82 2.47 15.29
N ARG A 247 4.66 2.40 14.61
CA ARG A 247 4.33 3.26 13.48
C ARG A 247 2.88 3.73 13.47
N ILE A 248 2.66 4.91 12.93
CA ILE A 248 1.34 5.46 12.60
C ILE A 248 1.31 5.80 11.11
N ARG A 249 0.31 5.30 10.39
CA ARG A 249 0.09 5.59 8.97
C ARG A 249 -1.14 6.46 8.79
N LEU A 250 -0.92 7.68 8.32
CA LEU A 250 -1.97 8.58 7.87
C LEU A 250 -2.25 8.36 6.38
N THR A 251 -3.51 8.19 6.02
CA THR A 251 -3.96 8.06 4.63
C THR A 251 -5.02 9.12 4.34
N ARG A 252 -4.99 9.76 3.18
CA ARG A 252 -6.06 10.68 2.77
C ARG A 252 -7.29 9.89 2.31
N TYR A 253 -8.47 10.34 2.70
CA TYR A 253 -9.73 9.88 2.12
C TYR A 253 -9.97 10.57 0.77
N ASP A 254 -10.06 9.77 -0.29
CA ASP A 254 -10.46 10.23 -1.62
C ASP A 254 -11.90 9.78 -1.93
N HIS A 255 -12.80 10.76 -2.08
CA HIS A 255 -14.23 10.55 -2.31
C HIS A 255 -14.55 10.58 -3.82
N HIS A 256 -14.69 9.39 -4.40
CA HIS A 256 -14.99 9.09 -5.80
C HIS A 256 -16.17 8.10 -5.93
N PRO A 257 -17.40 8.49 -5.53
CA PRO A 257 -18.59 7.63 -5.53
C PRO A 257 -19.02 7.12 -6.92
N GLU A 258 -18.52 7.74 -7.98
CA GLU A 258 -18.66 7.30 -9.37
C GLU A 258 -17.81 6.06 -9.67
N ARG A 259 -16.64 5.92 -9.03
CA ARG A 259 -15.73 4.76 -9.16
C ARG A 259 -15.94 3.72 -8.05
N HIS A 260 -16.37 4.17 -6.88
CA HIS A 260 -16.53 3.34 -5.68
C HIS A 260 -17.96 3.48 -5.13
N PRO A 261 -18.92 2.66 -5.60
CA PRO A 261 -20.35 2.83 -5.29
C PRO A 261 -20.69 2.88 -3.80
N ASP A 262 -19.95 2.17 -2.95
CA ASP A 262 -20.15 2.17 -1.50
C ASP A 262 -19.98 3.56 -0.86
N GLN A 263 -19.20 4.44 -1.50
CA GLN A 263 -18.99 5.82 -1.05
C GLN A 263 -20.23 6.70 -1.26
N ARG A 264 -21.22 6.30 -2.09
CA ARG A 264 -22.49 7.04 -2.27
C ARG A 264 -23.30 7.14 -0.98
N ALA A 265 -23.08 6.22 -0.03
CA ALA A 265 -23.71 6.25 1.28
C ALA A 265 -23.12 7.32 2.22
N ILE A 266 -22.05 8.02 1.81
CA ILE A 266 -21.49 9.16 2.52
C ILE A 266 -22.04 10.44 1.90
N HIS A 267 -22.78 11.22 2.68
CA HIS A 267 -23.29 12.50 2.20
C HIS A 267 -22.15 13.52 2.05
N ARG A 268 -22.14 14.28 0.96
CA ARG A 268 -21.07 15.25 0.67
C ARG A 268 -20.95 16.33 1.75
N ASP A 269 -22.08 16.78 2.30
CA ASP A 269 -22.12 17.80 3.36
C ASP A 269 -21.52 17.34 4.69
N TRP A 270 -21.29 16.03 4.87
CA TRP A 270 -20.59 15.52 6.04
C TRP A 270 -19.07 15.62 5.89
N LEU A 271 -18.57 15.79 4.67
CA LEU A 271 -17.13 15.82 4.42
C LEU A 271 -16.55 17.18 4.81
N PRO A 272 -15.34 17.21 5.39
CA PRO A 272 -14.64 18.46 5.61
C PRO A 272 -14.33 19.14 4.26
N ASP A 273 -14.49 20.45 4.23
CA ASP A 273 -14.07 21.30 3.11
C ASP A 273 -12.53 21.36 2.98
N ALA A 274 -12.03 21.99 1.92
CA ALA A 274 -10.59 22.06 1.64
C ALA A 274 -9.80 22.71 2.78
N ALA A 275 -10.31 23.80 3.37
CA ALA A 275 -9.67 24.49 4.49
C ALA A 275 -9.60 23.60 5.74
N SER A 276 -10.67 22.88 6.05
CA SER A 276 -10.72 21.94 7.17
C SER A 276 -9.79 20.75 6.95
N ARG A 277 -9.69 20.22 5.73
CA ARG A 277 -8.71 19.17 5.39
C ARG A 277 -7.27 19.63 5.62
N GLY A 278 -6.94 20.86 5.24
CA GLY A 278 -5.63 21.43 5.54
C GLY A 278 -5.35 21.54 7.03
N ARG A 279 -6.35 21.95 7.82
CA ARG A 279 -6.25 21.95 9.29
C ARG A 279 -6.08 20.56 9.89
N LEU A 280 -6.75 19.54 9.34
CA LEU A 280 -6.58 18.14 9.79
C LEU A 280 -5.15 17.65 9.57
N VAL A 281 -4.55 17.95 8.41
CA VAL A 281 -3.16 17.58 8.10
C VAL A 281 -2.19 18.32 9.01
N ALA A 282 -2.40 19.63 9.22
CA ALA A 282 -1.57 20.43 10.12
C ALA A 282 -1.62 19.93 11.56
N GLU A 283 -2.81 19.61 12.07
CA GLU A 283 -3.00 19.03 13.40
C GLU A 283 -2.26 17.69 13.53
N ALA A 284 -2.43 16.79 12.54
CA ALA A 284 -1.77 15.49 12.57
C ALA A 284 -0.24 15.61 12.57
N ARG A 285 0.30 16.50 11.75
CA ARG A 285 1.74 16.81 11.71
C ARG A 285 2.23 17.31 13.07
N GLN A 286 1.55 18.30 13.63
CA GLN A 286 1.93 18.90 14.91
C GLN A 286 1.92 17.86 16.04
N ARG A 287 0.86 17.05 16.14
CA ARG A 287 0.69 16.07 17.21
C ARG A 287 1.70 14.93 17.14
N LEU A 288 1.91 14.36 15.95
CA LEU A 288 2.87 13.27 15.77
C LEU A 288 4.31 13.75 16.00
N ALA A 289 4.65 14.96 15.54
CA ALA A 289 5.96 15.55 15.81
C ALA A 289 6.16 15.82 17.31
N ALA A 290 5.15 16.38 18.00
CA ALA A 290 5.20 16.61 19.44
C ALA A 290 5.36 15.31 20.25
N ALA A 291 4.80 14.20 19.74
CA ALA A 291 4.97 12.87 20.32
C ALA A 291 6.30 12.18 19.92
N GLY A 292 7.16 12.84 19.15
CA GLY A 292 8.48 12.33 18.77
C GLY A 292 8.48 11.34 17.60
N TYR A 293 7.38 11.18 16.86
CA TYR A 293 7.37 10.35 15.66
C TYR A 293 8.09 11.06 14.50
N VAL A 294 8.95 10.32 13.82
CA VAL A 294 9.66 10.76 12.61
C VAL A 294 8.77 10.53 11.39
N HIS A 295 8.54 11.58 10.59
CA HIS A 295 7.87 11.46 9.30
C HIS A 295 8.80 10.80 8.27
N VAL A 296 8.59 9.51 8.01
CA VAL A 296 9.35 8.72 7.03
C VAL A 296 9.00 9.16 5.60
N GLY A 297 7.70 9.35 5.33
CA GLY A 297 7.18 9.78 4.04
C GLY A 297 5.83 9.14 3.71
N LEU A 298 5.09 9.71 2.76
CA LEU A 298 3.78 9.20 2.32
C LEU A 298 2.82 8.88 3.48
N GLY A 299 2.78 9.77 4.47
CA GLY A 299 1.94 9.64 5.67
C GLY A 299 2.42 8.59 6.68
N LEU A 300 3.54 7.90 6.44
CA LEU A 300 4.13 6.97 7.40
C LEU A 300 4.98 7.72 8.42
N HIS A 301 4.67 7.49 9.69
CA HIS A 301 5.38 8.02 10.84
C HIS A 301 5.88 6.87 11.69
N ALA A 302 7.11 6.94 12.16
CA ALA A 302 7.77 5.87 12.91
C ALA A 302 8.45 6.42 14.17
N ARG A 303 8.55 5.62 15.23
CA ARG A 303 9.35 6.00 16.40
C ARG A 303 10.83 6.14 16.02
N PRO A 304 11.63 6.96 16.72
CA PRO A 304 13.04 7.19 16.35
C PRO A 304 13.91 5.92 16.34
N ASP A 305 13.56 4.93 17.15
CA ASP A 305 14.25 3.64 17.26
C ASP A 305 13.78 2.59 16.25
N ASP A 306 12.72 2.88 15.48
CA ASP A 306 12.22 2.02 14.40
C ASP A 306 13.24 1.92 13.24
N ARG A 307 13.30 0.75 12.60
CA ARG A 307 14.28 0.48 11.53
C ARG A 307 14.14 1.42 10.33
N LEU A 308 12.94 1.92 10.00
CA LEU A 308 12.74 2.84 8.88
C LEU A 308 13.20 4.25 9.24
N ALA A 309 13.02 4.67 10.49
CA ALA A 309 13.57 5.94 10.97
C ALA A 309 15.10 5.92 10.96
N ARG A 310 15.71 4.82 11.41
CA ARG A 310 17.16 4.59 11.33
C ARG A 310 17.64 4.54 9.88
N ALA A 311 16.99 3.76 9.02
CA ALA A 311 17.36 3.68 7.60
C ALA A 311 17.23 5.03 6.89
N LEU A 312 16.25 5.88 7.25
CA LEU A 312 16.13 7.23 6.74
C LEU A 312 17.32 8.10 7.17
N ALA A 313 17.69 8.05 8.45
CA ALA A 313 18.84 8.79 8.98
C ALA A 313 20.16 8.34 8.32
N ASP A 314 20.31 7.04 8.10
CA ASP A 314 21.51 6.42 7.52
C ASP A 314 21.53 6.47 5.98
N ALA A 315 20.51 7.07 5.34
CA ALA A 315 20.36 7.12 3.88
C ALA A 315 20.33 5.73 3.19
N THR A 316 19.79 4.72 3.89
CA THR A 316 19.65 3.34 3.42
C THR A 316 18.18 2.90 3.27
N LEU A 317 17.23 3.82 3.44
CA LEU A 317 15.82 3.55 3.25
C LEU A 317 15.56 3.21 1.77
N GLY A 318 14.75 2.18 1.55
CA GLY A 318 14.25 1.82 0.23
C GLY A 318 12.77 2.12 0.12
N HIS A 319 12.30 2.33 -1.10
CA HIS A 319 10.89 2.40 -1.42
C HIS A 319 10.61 1.56 -2.67
N GLY A 320 9.50 0.83 -2.67
CA GLY A 320 9.06 0.03 -3.82
C GLY A 320 7.60 -0.37 -3.70
N PRO A 321 7.15 -1.40 -4.44
CA PRO A 321 5.72 -1.74 -4.50
C PRO A 321 5.12 -2.32 -3.19
N LEU A 322 5.95 -2.68 -2.20
CA LEU A 322 5.51 -2.98 -0.83
C LEU A 322 5.53 -1.75 0.12
N GLY A 323 5.92 -0.58 -0.38
CA GLY A 323 6.17 0.61 0.40
C GLY A 323 7.62 0.71 0.85
N PHE A 324 7.83 1.30 2.04
CA PHE A 324 9.15 1.53 2.61
C PHE A 324 9.78 0.25 3.18
N SER A 325 11.10 0.11 3.00
CA SER A 325 11.91 -0.97 3.56
C SER A 325 13.24 -0.44 4.08
N ALA A 326 13.81 -1.08 5.10
CA ALA A 326 15.20 -0.83 5.49
C ALA A 326 16.11 -1.57 4.51
N GLY A 327 16.69 -0.85 3.55
CA GLY A 327 17.42 -1.41 2.42
C GLY A 327 16.60 -1.55 1.13
N PRO A 328 17.22 -2.06 0.04
CA PRO A 328 16.65 -2.08 -1.30
C PRO A 328 15.32 -2.83 -1.39
N ALA A 329 14.34 -2.24 -2.09
CA ALA A 329 13.01 -2.84 -2.22
C ALA A 329 12.94 -4.02 -3.21
N GLY A 330 13.87 -4.13 -4.17
CA GLY A 330 14.02 -5.29 -5.06
C GLY A 330 12.77 -5.69 -5.87
N ASP A 331 12.75 -6.91 -6.36
CA ASP A 331 11.63 -7.44 -7.15
C ASP A 331 10.50 -7.96 -6.26
N LEU A 332 9.29 -7.89 -6.80
CA LEU A 332 8.05 -8.29 -6.14
C LEU A 332 7.17 -9.08 -7.09
N LEU A 333 6.81 -10.30 -6.71
CA LEU A 333 5.71 -11.05 -7.33
C LEU A 333 4.42 -10.80 -6.56
N GLY A 334 3.47 -10.15 -7.23
CA GLY A 334 2.09 -9.99 -6.77
C GLY A 334 1.24 -11.17 -7.19
N LEU A 335 0.48 -11.73 -6.25
CA LEU A 335 -0.41 -12.87 -6.43
C LEU A 335 -1.83 -12.48 -6.01
N GLY A 336 -2.81 -12.97 -6.74
CA GLY A 336 -4.22 -12.67 -6.50
C GLY A 336 -4.83 -11.63 -7.43
N VAL A 337 -6.16 -11.51 -7.39
CA VAL A 337 -6.94 -10.58 -8.22
C VAL A 337 -6.42 -9.16 -8.04
N GLY A 338 -6.18 -8.42 -9.12
CA GLY A 338 -5.68 -7.04 -9.11
C GLY A 338 -4.31 -6.82 -8.47
N ALA A 339 -3.54 -7.88 -8.17
CA ALA A 339 -2.19 -7.76 -7.64
C ALA A 339 -1.24 -7.17 -8.69
N THR A 340 -0.21 -6.46 -8.21
CA THR A 340 0.83 -5.85 -9.05
C THR A 340 2.16 -6.55 -8.82
N THR A 341 2.85 -6.83 -9.91
CA THR A 341 4.18 -7.44 -9.95
C THR A 341 5.17 -6.45 -10.54
N ARG A 342 6.38 -6.43 -9.97
CA ARG A 342 7.54 -5.71 -10.48
C ARG A 342 8.72 -6.67 -10.59
N LEU A 343 9.21 -6.90 -11.80
CA LEU A 343 10.42 -7.67 -12.08
C LEU A 343 11.36 -6.84 -12.95
N GLY A 344 12.43 -6.30 -12.37
CA GLY A 344 13.33 -5.36 -13.01
C GLY A 344 12.55 -4.16 -13.54
N ASP A 345 12.46 -4.07 -14.86
CA ASP A 345 11.82 -2.96 -15.57
C ASP A 345 10.40 -3.27 -16.05
N LEU A 346 9.94 -4.50 -15.82
CA LEU A 346 8.57 -4.91 -16.10
C LEU A 346 7.69 -4.67 -14.88
N TRP A 347 6.58 -3.97 -15.12
CA TRP A 347 5.47 -3.86 -14.19
C TRP A 347 4.23 -4.48 -14.82
N VAL A 348 3.56 -5.37 -14.12
CA VAL A 348 2.30 -5.97 -14.60
C VAL A 348 1.27 -6.01 -13.50
N ARG A 349 0.00 -6.08 -13.91
CA ARG A 349 -1.13 -6.17 -13.00
C ARG A 349 -2.08 -7.28 -13.43
N ASN A 350 -2.48 -8.08 -12.45
CA ASN A 350 -3.51 -9.10 -12.65
C ASN A 350 -4.87 -8.45 -12.92
N ALA A 351 -5.76 -9.22 -13.55
CA ALA A 351 -7.13 -8.79 -13.82
C ALA A 351 -7.79 -8.24 -12.56
N GLU A 352 -8.44 -7.08 -12.68
CA GLU A 352 -9.08 -6.42 -11.53
C GLU A 352 -10.45 -7.01 -11.20
N ALA A 353 -11.14 -7.58 -12.19
CA ALA A 353 -12.40 -8.28 -12.00
C ALA A 353 -12.12 -9.72 -11.59
N LEU A 354 -12.82 -10.20 -10.55
CA LEU A 354 -12.63 -11.54 -10.02
C LEU A 354 -12.93 -12.61 -11.08
N GLY A 355 -14.01 -12.45 -11.86
CA GLY A 355 -14.37 -13.41 -12.90
C GLY A 355 -13.29 -13.56 -13.99
N ASP A 356 -12.69 -12.47 -14.44
CA ASP A 356 -11.61 -12.51 -15.45
C ASP A 356 -10.35 -13.17 -14.89
N TYR A 357 -10.01 -12.87 -13.63
CA TYR A 357 -8.90 -13.49 -12.90
C TYR A 357 -9.09 -15.02 -12.79
N GLU A 358 -10.28 -15.46 -12.37
CA GLU A 358 -10.60 -16.87 -12.20
C GLU A 358 -10.62 -17.61 -13.55
N ALA A 359 -11.22 -17.01 -14.59
CA ALA A 359 -11.32 -17.58 -15.92
C ALA A 359 -9.94 -17.82 -16.56
N ALA A 360 -8.99 -16.90 -16.38
CA ALA A 360 -7.63 -17.05 -16.88
C ALA A 360 -6.92 -18.27 -16.24
N LEU A 361 -7.06 -18.43 -14.92
CA LEU A 361 -6.45 -19.53 -14.17
C LEU A 361 -7.11 -20.88 -14.45
N ASP A 362 -8.43 -20.90 -14.65
CA ASP A 362 -9.17 -22.10 -15.08
C ASP A 362 -8.77 -22.53 -16.50
N ALA A 363 -8.32 -21.58 -17.34
CA ALA A 363 -7.75 -21.85 -18.65
C ALA A 363 -6.24 -22.16 -18.63
N GLY A 364 -5.62 -22.27 -17.45
CA GLY A 364 -4.20 -22.60 -17.29
C GLY A 364 -3.23 -21.49 -17.68
N ARG A 365 -3.67 -20.22 -17.69
CA ARG A 365 -2.84 -19.05 -17.99
C ARG A 365 -2.66 -18.16 -16.76
N LEU A 366 -1.57 -17.39 -16.73
CA LEU A 366 -1.41 -16.36 -15.71
C LEU A 366 -2.51 -15.28 -15.89
N PRO A 367 -3.07 -14.74 -14.80
CA PRO A 367 -4.20 -13.81 -14.87
C PRO A 367 -3.77 -12.36 -15.13
N THR A 368 -2.60 -12.19 -15.75
CA THR A 368 -1.98 -10.89 -16.02
C THR A 368 -2.71 -10.18 -17.15
N ALA A 369 -3.34 -9.04 -16.84
CA ALA A 369 -4.25 -8.35 -17.76
C ALA A 369 -3.62 -7.17 -18.49
N ALA A 370 -2.66 -6.49 -17.88
CA ALA A 370 -1.96 -5.36 -18.49
C ALA A 370 -0.63 -5.08 -17.79
N GLY A 371 0.27 -4.39 -18.47
CA GLY A 371 1.60 -4.09 -17.97
C GLY A 371 2.29 -2.92 -18.66
N CYS A 372 3.46 -2.57 -18.16
CA CYS A 372 4.32 -1.51 -18.65
C CYS A 372 5.77 -1.98 -18.53
N ARG A 373 6.53 -1.89 -19.62
CA ARG A 373 7.98 -2.00 -19.58
C ARG A 373 8.53 -0.59 -19.58
N LEU A 374 9.34 -0.26 -18.58
CA LEU A 374 9.89 1.09 -18.44
C LEU A 374 10.81 1.38 -19.63
N ASP A 375 10.63 2.56 -20.21
CA ASP A 375 11.58 3.20 -21.12
C ASP A 375 12.55 4.09 -20.33
N ASP A 376 13.48 4.77 -21.01
CA ASP A 376 14.44 5.68 -20.38
C ASP A 376 13.78 6.75 -19.51
N ALA A 377 12.64 7.28 -19.95
CA ALA A 377 11.87 8.25 -19.19
C ALA A 377 11.26 7.62 -17.93
N GLY A 378 10.74 6.39 -18.02
CA GLY A 378 10.25 5.59 -16.91
C GLY A 378 11.34 5.26 -15.90
N HIS A 379 12.54 4.89 -16.36
CA HIS A 379 13.72 4.68 -15.50
C HIS A 379 14.08 5.93 -14.73
N ARG A 380 14.15 7.08 -15.42
CA ARG A 380 14.42 8.37 -14.79
C ARG A 380 13.38 8.71 -13.74
N ARG A 381 12.08 8.59 -14.05
CA ARG A 381 10.98 8.83 -13.09
C ARG A 381 11.09 7.92 -11.87
N ARG A 382 11.37 6.63 -12.07
CA ARG A 382 11.56 5.65 -10.97
C ARG A 382 12.74 6.04 -10.10
N ALA A 383 13.90 6.34 -10.72
CA ALA A 383 15.11 6.73 -10.00
C ALA A 383 14.89 8.00 -9.18
N ILE A 384 14.20 9.01 -9.72
CA ILE A 384 13.87 10.23 -8.99
C ILE A 384 12.95 9.92 -7.79
N LEU A 385 11.85 9.21 -8.02
CA LEU A 385 10.88 8.90 -6.97
C LEU A 385 11.50 8.07 -5.84
N GLU A 386 12.15 6.96 -6.17
CA GLU A 386 12.76 6.06 -5.19
C GLU A 386 14.02 6.67 -4.55
N GLY A 387 14.75 7.51 -5.28
CA GLY A 387 15.88 8.30 -4.79
C GLY A 387 15.50 9.31 -3.72
N LEU A 388 14.39 10.02 -3.94
CA LEU A 388 13.87 11.00 -2.97
C LEU A 388 13.20 10.32 -1.77
N LEU A 389 12.41 9.28 -2.01
CA LEU A 389 11.69 8.57 -0.95
C LEU A 389 12.61 7.70 -0.09
N GLY A 390 13.65 7.10 -0.65
CA GLY A 390 14.62 6.29 0.11
C GLY A 390 15.67 7.11 0.87
N GLY A 391 15.61 8.44 0.79
CA GLY A 391 16.50 9.32 1.53
C GLY A 391 17.96 9.36 1.04
N GLN A 392 18.39 8.48 0.12
CA GLN A 392 19.70 8.54 -0.53
C GLN A 392 19.91 9.82 -1.35
N GLY A 393 18.81 10.46 -1.76
CA GLY A 393 18.85 11.67 -2.56
C GLY A 393 19.15 11.40 -4.02
N LEU A 394 19.26 12.48 -4.79
CA LEU A 394 19.51 12.43 -6.23
C LEU A 394 20.91 12.96 -6.54
N PRO A 395 21.70 12.29 -7.40
CA PRO A 395 22.97 12.82 -7.84
C PRO A 395 22.77 14.10 -8.66
N ARG A 396 23.65 15.08 -8.44
CA ARG A 396 23.59 16.42 -9.06
C ARG A 396 23.56 16.38 -10.59
N GLU A 397 24.29 15.46 -11.19
CA GLU A 397 24.53 15.38 -12.63
C GLU A 397 23.35 14.78 -13.41
N GLU A 398 22.39 14.10 -12.75
CA GLU A 398 21.25 13.45 -13.41
C GLU A 398 19.90 14.18 -13.25
N THR A 399 19.84 15.34 -12.57
CA THR A 399 18.55 15.90 -12.14
C THR A 399 18.24 17.27 -12.75
N ILE A 400 17.81 17.24 -14.01
CA ILE A 400 17.28 18.39 -14.74
C ILE A 400 15.78 18.52 -14.49
N GLY A 401 15.38 19.70 -14.00
CA GLY A 401 14.06 20.27 -14.18
C GLY A 401 14.18 21.78 -13.99
N GLU A 402 13.55 22.58 -14.85
CA GLU A 402 13.52 24.06 -14.70
C GLU A 402 13.00 24.50 -13.32
N GLY A 403 12.27 23.62 -12.61
CA GLY A 403 11.70 23.89 -11.29
C GLY A 403 12.66 23.76 -10.11
N LEU A 404 13.85 23.16 -10.24
CA LEU A 404 14.76 22.92 -9.10
C LEU A 404 15.15 24.22 -8.35
N PRO A 405 15.53 25.33 -9.01
CA PRO A 405 15.82 26.58 -8.31
C PRO A 405 14.65 27.08 -7.44
N ALA A 406 13.41 26.93 -7.93
CA ALA A 406 12.22 27.29 -7.16
C ALA A 406 12.02 26.35 -5.96
N LEU A 407 12.22 25.04 -6.13
CA LEU A 407 12.09 24.07 -5.02
C LEU A 407 13.12 24.31 -3.90
N LEU A 408 14.34 24.73 -4.26
CA LEU A 408 15.38 25.14 -3.29
C LEU A 408 14.99 26.45 -2.60
N ALA A 409 14.50 27.44 -3.36
CA ALA A 409 14.05 28.72 -2.79
C ALA A 409 12.83 28.57 -1.87
N GLU A 410 11.92 27.64 -2.16
CA GLU A 410 10.79 27.26 -1.30
C GLU A 410 11.21 26.41 -0.07
N GLY A 411 12.48 26.00 0.02
CA GLY A 411 12.99 25.16 1.11
C GLY A 411 12.44 23.73 1.12
N LEU A 412 11.96 23.23 -0.02
CA LEU A 412 11.43 21.87 -0.16
C LEU A 412 12.52 20.84 -0.45
N MET A 413 13.63 21.30 -0.99
CA MET A 413 14.82 20.49 -1.23
C MET A 413 16.03 21.21 -0.66
N GLU A 414 17.05 20.44 -0.33
CA GLU A 414 18.34 20.95 0.12
C GLU A 414 19.49 20.27 -0.60
N ARG A 415 20.63 20.96 -0.63
CA ARG A 415 21.89 20.45 -1.18
C ARG A 415 22.76 19.95 -0.04
N LEU A 416 23.17 18.69 -0.11
CA LEU A 416 24.14 18.09 0.80
C LEU A 416 25.31 17.53 -0.02
N GLY A 417 26.36 18.34 -0.16
CA GLY A 417 27.46 18.05 -1.10
C GLY A 417 26.95 17.96 -2.54
N GLU A 418 27.21 16.82 -3.20
CA GLU A 418 26.77 16.52 -4.57
C GLU A 418 25.38 15.85 -4.66
N THR A 419 24.66 15.77 -3.55
CA THR A 419 23.33 15.15 -3.49
C THR A 419 22.22 16.17 -3.21
N LEU A 420 21.06 15.96 -3.85
CA LEU A 420 19.82 16.68 -3.57
C LEU A 420 18.90 15.82 -2.71
N ARG A 421 18.40 16.35 -1.60
CA ARG A 421 17.52 15.62 -0.67
C ARG A 421 16.24 16.38 -0.38
N LEU A 422 15.19 15.64 0.02
CA LEU A 422 13.95 16.23 0.53
C LEU A 422 14.19 16.79 1.93
N THR A 423 13.81 18.05 2.15
CA THR A 423 13.61 18.57 3.52
C THR A 423 12.36 17.94 4.13
N GLU A 424 12.13 18.14 5.43
CA GLU A 424 10.87 17.73 6.06
C GLU A 424 9.66 18.39 5.37
N ALA A 425 9.77 19.68 5.03
CA ALA A 425 8.74 20.40 4.28
C ALA A 425 8.52 19.80 2.89
N GLY A 426 9.59 19.39 2.21
CA GLY A 426 9.50 18.69 0.91
C GLY A 426 8.82 17.33 0.99
N ARG A 427 9.03 16.57 2.08
CA ARG A 427 8.36 15.27 2.28
C ARG A 427 6.84 15.42 2.42
N TRP A 428 6.40 16.47 3.09
CA TRP A 428 4.98 16.81 3.12
C TRP A 428 4.52 17.28 1.72
N ARG A 429 5.24 18.21 1.09
CA ARG A 429 4.88 18.76 -0.24
C ARG A 429 5.40 17.92 -1.42
N LEU A 430 5.38 16.59 -1.30
CA LEU A 430 5.95 15.69 -2.30
C LEU A 430 5.39 15.89 -3.73
N PRO A 431 4.08 16.11 -3.97
CA PRO A 431 3.56 16.33 -5.33
C PRO A 431 4.19 17.55 -5.98
N ARG A 432 4.30 18.65 -5.23
CA ARG A 432 4.91 19.90 -5.69
C ARG A 432 6.37 19.68 -6.09
N VAL A 433 7.09 18.85 -5.33
CA VAL A 433 8.48 18.47 -5.65
C VAL A 433 8.50 17.63 -6.94
N LEU A 434 7.69 16.58 -7.03
CA LEU A 434 7.66 15.69 -8.19
C LEU A 434 7.19 16.40 -9.48
N GLU A 435 6.25 17.34 -9.39
CA GLU A 435 5.85 18.23 -10.49
C GLU A 435 7.00 19.16 -10.90
N GLY A 436 7.71 19.76 -9.93
CA GLY A 436 8.85 20.63 -10.20
C GLY A 436 10.03 19.92 -10.85
N LEU A 437 10.16 18.62 -10.61
CA LEU A 437 11.17 17.74 -11.20
C LEU A 437 10.67 17.03 -12.47
N GLY A 438 9.45 17.31 -12.94
CA GLY A 438 8.91 16.72 -14.17
C GLY A 438 8.58 15.22 -14.08
N VAL A 439 8.47 14.67 -12.87
CA VAL A 439 8.04 13.27 -12.64
C VAL A 439 6.53 13.13 -12.77
N LEU A 440 5.80 14.10 -12.21
CA LEU A 440 4.36 14.22 -12.36
C LEU A 440 4.01 15.31 -13.37
N PRO A 441 2.91 15.16 -14.12
CA PRO A 441 2.40 16.26 -14.95
C PRO A 441 2.05 17.46 -14.06
N LYS A 442 2.27 18.67 -14.57
CA LYS A 442 1.85 19.90 -13.88
C LYS A 442 0.32 19.91 -13.73
N ALA A 443 -0.16 20.15 -12.51
CA ALA A 443 -1.57 20.19 -12.15
C ALA A 443 -2.30 21.43 -12.68
#